data_AF-G0J0H9-F1
#
_entry.id   AF-G0J0H9-F1
#
_cell.length_a   1.000
_cell.length_b   1.000
_cell.length_c   1.000
_cell.angle_alpha   90.00
_cell.angle_beta   90.00
_cell.angle_gamma   90.00
#
_symmetry.space_group_name_H-M   'P 1'
#
loop_
_entity.id
_entity.type
_entity.pdbx_description
1 polymer ?
#
loop_
_entity_poly.entity_id
_entity_poly.type
_entity_poly.pdbx_seq_one_letter_code
_entity_poly.pdbx_strand_id
1 'polypeptide(L)'
;MSKTLNPTIGGAFDEIGESSLKARGLDIRYQQVLNHYLDTITDFINIIDQKVQLMEVVSSQLEKLTWIETTSNDDTLQKVSSILHISRGMLSGFKNDLKAMEEGKIDQDCPSTVSKFRDEIELLEENIVDTEMIFFELRTDSDFNDLDKQISNF
;
A
#
# COMPACT_ATOMS: atom_id res chain seq x y z
N MET A 1 -47.37 43.03 -34.03
CA MET A 1 -48.29 41.98 -33.55
C MET A 1 -47.47 40.72 -33.29
N SER A 2 -47.20 40.44 -32.02
CA SER A 2 -46.46 39.26 -31.58
C SER A 2 -47.31 38.02 -31.85
N LYS A 3 -46.84 37.14 -32.73
CA LYS A 3 -47.41 35.80 -32.86
C LYS A 3 -46.91 35.00 -31.66
N THR A 4 -47.75 34.92 -30.62
CA THR A 4 -47.64 33.88 -29.60
C THR A 4 -47.78 32.52 -30.29
N LEU A 5 -46.64 31.88 -30.57
CA LEU A 5 -46.56 30.46 -30.87
C LEU A 5 -47.14 29.73 -29.67
N ASN A 6 -48.33 29.15 -29.84
CA ASN A 6 -48.96 28.32 -28.83
C ASN A 6 -48.19 26.99 -28.82
N PRO A 7 -47.39 26.66 -27.79
CA PRO A 7 -46.67 25.41 -27.78
C PRO A 7 -47.69 24.29 -27.71
N THR A 8 -47.85 23.54 -28.80
CA THR A 8 -48.65 22.33 -28.78
C THR A 8 -47.95 21.31 -27.89
N ILE A 9 -48.73 20.50 -27.19
CA ILE A 9 -48.23 19.41 -26.33
C ILE A 9 -47.18 18.56 -27.08
N GLY A 10 -47.36 18.33 -28.38
CA GLY A 10 -46.38 17.65 -29.24
C GLY A 10 -45.02 18.37 -29.35
N GLY A 11 -45.01 19.70 -29.51
CA GLY A 11 -43.76 20.48 -29.55
C GLY A 11 -43.02 20.49 -28.23
N ALA A 12 -43.74 20.46 -27.10
CA ALA A 12 -43.14 20.33 -25.76
C ALA A 12 -42.54 18.92 -25.54
N PHE A 13 -43.15 17.87 -26.08
CA PHE A 13 -42.59 16.51 -26.02
C PHE A 13 -41.33 16.35 -26.88
N ASP A 14 -41.30 16.98 -28.06
CA ASP A 14 -40.11 17.00 -28.91
C ASP A 14 -38.96 17.80 -28.27
N GLU A 15 -39.25 18.95 -27.65
CA GLU A 15 -38.26 19.72 -26.88
C GLU A 15 -37.76 18.98 -25.63
N ILE A 16 -38.63 18.27 -24.91
CA ILE A 16 -38.24 17.42 -23.77
C ILE A 16 -37.41 16.23 -24.25
N GLY A 17 -37.77 15.62 -25.39
CA GLY A 17 -37.03 14.53 -26.02
C GLY A 17 -35.63 14.96 -26.46
N GLU A 18 -35.51 16.09 -27.16
CA GLU A 18 -34.22 16.66 -27.55
C GLU A 18 -33.39 17.13 -26.35
N SER A 19 -34.04 17.73 -25.34
CA SER A 19 -33.36 18.15 -24.10
C SER A 19 -32.88 16.96 -23.27
N SER A 20 -33.65 15.88 -23.20
CA SER A 20 -33.28 14.61 -22.56
C SER A 20 -32.15 13.90 -23.30
N LEU A 21 -32.16 13.90 -24.64
CA LEU A 21 -31.08 13.36 -25.46
C LEU A 21 -29.78 14.19 -25.33
N LYS A 22 -29.89 15.52 -25.30
CA LYS A 22 -28.74 16.43 -25.04
C LYS A 22 -28.23 16.30 -23.60
N ALA A 23 -29.11 16.15 -22.61
CA ALA A 23 -28.75 15.90 -21.21
C ALA A 23 -28.04 14.55 -21.04
N ARG A 24 -28.54 13.48 -21.68
CA ARG A 24 -27.89 12.15 -21.70
C ARG A 24 -26.51 12.18 -22.37
N GLY A 25 -26.31 12.98 -23.42
CA GLY A 25 -25.01 13.15 -24.08
C GLY A 25 -23.97 13.95 -23.27
N LEU A 26 -24.40 14.75 -22.30
CA LEU A 26 -23.54 15.38 -21.29
C LEU A 26 -23.26 14.40 -20.14
N ASP A 27 -24.30 13.69 -19.67
CA ASP A 27 -24.24 12.71 -18.57
C ASP A 27 -23.31 11.52 -18.88
N ILE A 28 -23.32 10.97 -20.10
CA ILE A 28 -22.44 9.84 -20.47
C ILE A 28 -20.96 10.20 -20.35
N ARG A 29 -20.55 11.42 -20.70
CA ARG A 29 -19.13 11.83 -20.60
C ARG A 29 -18.70 12.03 -19.16
N TYR A 30 -19.56 12.61 -18.31
CA TYR A 30 -19.28 12.72 -16.88
C TYR A 30 -19.25 11.35 -16.21
N GLN A 31 -20.16 10.45 -16.57
CA GLN A 31 -20.17 9.07 -16.10
C GLN A 31 -18.91 8.30 -16.53
N GLN A 32 -18.45 8.46 -17.78
CA GLN A 32 -17.21 7.84 -18.26
C GLN A 32 -15.98 8.36 -17.50
N VAL A 33 -15.90 9.67 -17.27
CA VAL A 33 -14.80 10.28 -16.51
C VAL A 33 -14.82 9.81 -15.06
N LEU A 34 -15.99 9.78 -14.43
CA LEU A 34 -16.15 9.29 -13.06
C LEU A 34 -15.78 7.82 -12.93
N ASN A 35 -16.27 6.97 -13.84
CA ASN A 35 -15.94 5.55 -13.85
C ASN A 35 -14.43 5.35 -14.05
N HIS A 36 -13.82 6.06 -14.99
CA HIS A 36 -12.37 5.98 -15.19
C HIS A 36 -11.58 6.40 -13.94
N TYR A 37 -12.04 7.43 -13.23
CA TYR A 37 -11.43 7.83 -11.97
C TYR A 37 -11.58 6.76 -10.88
N LEU A 38 -12.77 6.18 -10.73
CA LEU A 38 -13.03 5.09 -9.77
C LEU A 38 -12.23 3.83 -10.11
N ASP A 39 -12.10 3.49 -11.40
CA ASP A 39 -11.25 2.40 -11.87
C ASP A 39 -9.78 2.66 -11.50
N THR A 40 -9.30 3.90 -11.73
CA THR A 40 -7.93 4.30 -11.37
C THR A 40 -7.68 4.21 -9.87
N ILE A 41 -8.63 4.62 -9.03
CA ILE A 41 -8.54 4.45 -7.57
C ILE A 41 -8.51 2.97 -7.22
N THR A 42 -9.35 2.16 -7.86
CA THR A 42 -9.42 0.72 -7.60
C THR A 42 -8.09 0.04 -7.94
N ASP A 43 -7.51 0.37 -9.09
CA ASP A 43 -6.19 -0.11 -9.50
C ASP A 43 -5.10 0.34 -8.53
N PHE A 44 -5.13 1.60 -8.09
CA PHE A 44 -4.22 2.10 -7.07
C PHE A 44 -4.33 1.30 -5.77
N ILE A 45 -5.54 1.12 -5.24
CA ILE A 45 -5.77 0.36 -4.00
C ILE A 45 -5.23 -1.07 -4.14
N ASN A 46 -5.47 -1.72 -5.28
CA ASN A 46 -4.97 -3.08 -5.53
C ASN A 46 -3.44 -3.14 -5.55
N ILE A 47 -2.77 -2.16 -6.16
CA ILE A 47 -1.31 -2.08 -6.17
C ILE A 47 -0.77 -1.90 -4.74
N ILE A 48 -1.39 -1.04 -3.94
CA ILE A 48 -0.94 -0.84 -2.56
C ILE A 48 -1.17 -2.08 -1.71
N ASP A 49 -2.32 -2.75 -1.86
CA ASP A 49 -2.60 -3.97 -1.10
C ASP A 49 -1.60 -5.09 -1.44
N GLN A 50 -1.21 -5.24 -2.70
CA GLN A 50 -0.14 -6.17 -3.10
C GLN A 50 1.21 -5.84 -2.45
N LYS A 51 1.57 -4.55 -2.37
CA LYS A 51 2.81 -4.12 -1.71
C LYS A 51 2.74 -4.35 -0.20
N VAL A 52 1.60 -4.09 0.42
CA VAL A 52 1.34 -4.39 1.83
C VAL A 52 1.51 -5.89 2.10
N GLN A 53 0.87 -6.76 1.33
CA GLN A 53 1.01 -8.22 1.48
C GLN A 53 2.47 -8.67 1.33
N LEU A 54 3.23 -8.04 0.43
CA LEU A 54 4.66 -8.32 0.29
C LEU A 54 5.45 -7.90 1.55
N MET A 55 5.15 -6.72 2.11
CA MET A 55 5.77 -6.27 3.36
C MET A 55 5.43 -7.21 4.52
N GLU A 56 4.16 -7.55 4.71
CA GLU A 56 3.70 -8.50 5.74
C GLU A 56 4.47 -9.83 5.65
N VAL A 57 4.67 -10.35 4.42
CA VAL A 57 5.46 -11.57 4.19
C VAL A 57 6.92 -11.38 4.61
N VAL A 58 7.58 -10.31 4.15
CA VAL A 58 9.00 -10.06 4.47
C VAL A 58 9.19 -9.85 5.96
N SER A 59 8.37 -9.02 6.59
CA SER A 59 8.35 -8.77 8.03
C SER A 59 8.21 -10.07 8.81
N SER A 60 7.24 -10.93 8.46
CA SER A 60 7.05 -12.23 9.12
C SER A 60 8.26 -13.16 8.95
N GLN A 61 8.95 -13.13 7.79
CA GLN A 61 10.14 -13.96 7.59
C GLN A 61 11.35 -13.43 8.37
N LEU A 62 11.51 -12.11 8.46
CA LEU A 62 12.56 -11.48 9.27
C LEU A 62 12.34 -11.80 10.75
N GLU A 63 11.11 -11.64 11.25
CA GLU A 63 10.74 -12.03 12.61
C GLU A 63 11.06 -13.51 12.88
N LYS A 64 10.66 -14.43 11.98
CA LYS A 64 10.98 -15.86 12.15
C LYS A 64 12.48 -16.13 12.17
N LEU A 65 13.25 -15.39 11.36
CA LEU A 65 14.69 -15.54 11.28
C LEU A 65 15.37 -15.25 12.63
N THR A 66 14.84 -14.31 13.42
CA THR A 66 15.39 -13.96 14.74
C THR A 66 15.31 -15.09 15.76
N TRP A 67 14.39 -16.04 15.56
CA TRP A 67 14.16 -17.20 16.43
C TRP A 67 14.91 -18.47 16.01
N ILE A 68 15.56 -18.49 14.84
CA ILE A 68 16.24 -19.71 14.37
C ILE A 68 17.51 -19.91 15.19
N GLU A 69 17.62 -21.03 15.91
CA GLU A 69 18.87 -21.47 16.53
C GLU A 69 19.91 -21.74 15.44
N THR A 70 20.79 -20.77 15.20
CA THR A 70 21.89 -20.92 14.26
C THR A 70 23.19 -20.86 15.02
N THR A 71 24.10 -21.82 14.78
CA THR A 71 25.50 -21.59 15.08
C THR A 71 25.95 -20.39 14.25
N SER A 72 26.34 -19.29 14.92
CA SER A 72 26.88 -18.09 14.30
C SER A 72 28.19 -18.41 13.58
N ASN A 73 28.08 -18.96 12.38
CA ASN A 73 29.17 -19.16 11.45
C ASN A 73 29.13 -18.07 10.37
N ASP A 74 30.28 -17.77 9.78
CA ASP A 74 30.42 -16.66 8.83
C ASP A 74 29.48 -16.78 7.62
N ASP A 75 29.18 -17.99 7.15
CA ASP A 75 28.25 -18.23 6.03
C ASP A 75 26.80 -17.82 6.37
N THR A 76 26.36 -18.12 7.60
CA THR A 76 25.02 -17.72 8.08
C THR A 76 24.93 -16.20 8.20
N LEU A 77 25.94 -15.56 8.81
CA LEU A 77 25.97 -14.10 8.95
C LEU A 77 26.00 -13.41 7.59
N GLN A 78 26.72 -13.95 6.61
CA GLN A 78 26.76 -13.42 5.25
C GLN A 78 25.39 -13.50 4.56
N LYS A 79 24.65 -14.60 4.75
CA LYS A 79 23.28 -14.76 4.22
C LYS A 79 22.31 -13.77 4.88
N VAL A 80 22.37 -13.64 6.20
CA VAL A 80 21.54 -12.67 6.94
C VAL A 80 21.84 -11.25 6.48
N SER A 81 23.12 -10.88 6.35
CA SER A 81 23.53 -9.57 5.82
C SER A 81 22.96 -9.30 4.42
N SER A 82 22.98 -10.32 3.55
CA SER A 82 22.42 -10.22 2.20
C SER A 82 20.90 -10.01 2.21
N ILE A 83 20.19 -10.72 3.09
CA ILE A 83 18.74 -10.55 3.28
C ILE A 83 18.43 -9.13 3.78
N LEU A 84 19.12 -8.66 4.83
CA LEU A 84 18.96 -7.31 5.37
C LEU A 84 19.22 -6.23 4.32
N HIS A 85 20.23 -6.42 3.48
CA HIS A 85 20.54 -5.49 2.38
C HIS A 85 19.37 -5.39 1.39
N ILE A 86 18.80 -6.53 0.98
CA ILE A 86 17.64 -6.57 0.07
C ILE A 86 16.43 -5.91 0.74
N SER A 87 16.14 -6.26 1.99
CA SER A 87 15.00 -5.72 2.75
C SER A 87 15.09 -4.20 2.92
N ARG A 88 16.29 -3.66 3.15
CA ARG A 88 16.53 -2.20 3.19
C ARG A 88 16.29 -1.52 1.84
N GLY A 89 16.69 -2.18 0.75
CA GLY A 89 16.39 -1.72 -0.61
C GLY A 89 14.89 -1.64 -0.87
N MET A 90 14.14 -2.66 -0.45
CA MET A 90 12.67 -2.67 -0.54
C MET A 90 12.04 -1.57 0.32
N LEU A 91 12.44 -1.44 1.58
CA LEU A 91 11.97 -0.40 2.50
C LEU A 91 12.17 1.00 1.92
N SER A 92 13.34 1.27 1.32
CA SER A 92 13.61 2.54 0.64
C SER A 92 12.64 2.80 -0.52
N GLY A 93 12.35 1.78 -1.31
CA GLY A 93 11.34 1.83 -2.37
C GLY A 93 9.95 2.21 -1.82
N PHE A 94 9.50 1.52 -0.77
CA PHE A 94 8.20 1.78 -0.16
C PHE A 94 8.10 3.17 0.49
N LYS A 95 9.17 3.64 1.15
CA LYS A 95 9.22 5.02 1.68
C LYS A 95 9.11 6.08 0.59
N ASN A 96 9.74 5.84 -0.57
CA ASN A 96 9.60 6.75 -1.72
C ASN A 96 8.18 6.74 -2.28
N ASP A 97 7.55 5.57 -2.37
CA ASP A 97 6.15 5.45 -2.79
C ASP A 97 5.22 6.19 -1.82
N LEU A 98 5.39 6.02 -0.51
CA LEU A 98 4.60 6.69 0.52
C LEU A 98 4.74 8.22 0.39
N LYS A 99 5.98 8.71 0.24
CA LYS A 99 6.25 10.12 0.02
C LYS A 99 5.54 10.65 -1.23
N ALA A 100 5.56 9.91 -2.34
CA ALA A 100 4.85 10.30 -3.56
C ALA A 100 3.33 10.36 -3.35
N MET A 101 2.75 9.45 -2.56
CA MET A 101 1.33 9.48 -2.20
C MET A 101 0.98 10.72 -1.35
N GLU A 102 1.83 11.07 -0.38
CA GLU A 102 1.66 12.26 0.45
C GLU A 102 1.77 13.56 -0.37
N GLU A 103 2.77 13.66 -1.26
CA GLU A 103 2.94 14.80 -2.16
C GLU A 103 1.76 14.93 -3.14
N GLY A 104 1.24 13.79 -3.60
CA GLY A 104 0.06 13.70 -4.47
C GLY A 104 -1.27 13.91 -3.76
N LYS A 105 -1.29 14.04 -2.42
CA LYS A 105 -2.50 14.14 -1.58
C LYS A 105 -3.46 12.97 -1.75
N ILE A 106 -2.94 11.79 -2.09
CA ILE A 106 -3.73 10.56 -2.28
C ILE A 106 -4.35 10.09 -0.96
N ASP A 107 -3.77 10.49 0.17
CA ASP A 107 -4.32 10.30 1.51
C ASP A 107 -5.71 10.93 1.70
N GLN A 108 -6.07 11.96 0.91
CA GLN A 108 -7.40 12.56 0.94
C GLN A 108 -8.47 11.67 0.30
N ASP A 109 -8.08 10.95 -0.75
CA ASP A 109 -8.97 10.07 -1.51
C ASP A 109 -9.02 8.66 -0.91
N CYS A 110 -7.90 8.19 -0.33
CA CYS A 110 -7.73 6.82 0.18
C CYS A 110 -7.01 6.76 1.55
N PRO A 111 -7.53 7.42 2.61
CA PRO A 111 -6.82 7.58 3.88
C PRO A 111 -6.49 6.26 4.57
N SER A 112 -7.42 5.31 4.56
CA SER A 112 -7.22 3.99 5.20
C SER A 112 -6.13 3.17 4.50
N THR A 113 -6.10 3.21 3.18
CA THR A 113 -5.12 2.48 2.36
C THR A 113 -3.72 3.04 2.58
N VAL A 114 -3.59 4.37 2.57
CA VAL A 114 -2.29 5.03 2.82
C VAL A 114 -1.84 4.82 4.26
N SER A 115 -2.75 4.85 5.24
CA SER A 115 -2.43 4.54 6.64
C SER A 115 -1.90 3.12 6.80
N LYS A 116 -2.61 2.11 6.25
CA LYS A 116 -2.16 0.71 6.32
C LYS A 116 -0.77 0.54 5.70
N PHE A 117 -0.51 1.20 4.56
CA PHE A 117 0.79 1.15 3.91
C PHE A 117 1.91 1.76 4.77
N ARG A 118 1.63 2.87 5.48
CA ARG A 118 2.56 3.48 6.42
C ARG A 118 2.87 2.56 7.60
N ASP A 119 1.85 1.99 8.22
CA ASP A 119 1.99 1.12 9.39
C ASP A 119 2.87 -0.10 9.04
N GLU A 120 2.70 -0.68 7.86
CA GLU A 120 3.51 -1.82 7.39
C GLU A 120 4.95 -1.44 7.02
N ILE A 121 5.19 -0.20 6.56
CA ILE A 121 6.55 0.32 6.36
C ILE A 121 7.28 0.40 7.71
N GLU A 122 6.59 0.91 8.74
CA GLU A 122 7.15 1.02 10.10
C GLU A 122 7.47 -0.36 10.68
N LEU A 123 6.54 -1.32 10.55
CA LEU A 123 6.76 -2.69 10.99
C LEU A 123 7.91 -3.39 10.26
N LEU A 124 8.06 -3.19 8.95
CA LEU A 124 9.19 -3.73 8.20
C LEU A 124 10.51 -3.12 8.66
N GLU A 125 10.53 -1.81 8.93
CA GLU A 125 11.72 -1.13 9.45
C GLU A 125 12.15 -1.67 10.82
N GLU A 126 11.21 -1.85 11.74
CA GLU A 126 11.45 -2.44 13.06
C GLU A 126 12.04 -3.86 12.93
N ASN A 127 11.41 -4.73 12.14
CA ASN A 127 11.89 -6.11 11.95
C ASN A 127 13.29 -6.19 11.31
N ILE A 128 13.64 -5.25 10.42
CA ILE A 128 14.99 -5.15 9.86
C ILE A 128 16.00 -4.81 10.95
N VAL A 129 15.69 -3.83 11.81
CA VAL A 129 16.55 -3.39 12.90
C VAL A 129 16.73 -4.51 13.93
N ASP A 130 15.64 -5.15 14.34
CA ASP A 130 15.67 -6.25 15.31
C ASP A 130 16.50 -7.43 14.81
N THR A 131 16.32 -7.80 13.54
CA THR A 131 17.10 -8.87 12.92
C THR A 131 18.58 -8.52 12.88
N GLU A 132 18.93 -7.28 12.57
CA GLU A 132 20.33 -6.84 12.59
C GLU A 132 20.91 -6.89 14.01
N MET A 133 20.20 -6.35 15.00
CA MET A 133 20.64 -6.32 16.39
C MET A 133 20.84 -7.72 16.95
N ILE A 134 19.94 -8.66 16.64
CA ILE A 134 20.04 -10.04 17.11
C ILE A 134 21.25 -10.75 16.53
N PHE A 135 21.48 -10.66 15.22
CA PHE A 135 22.56 -11.43 14.58
C PHE A 135 23.95 -10.80 14.70
N PHE A 136 24.04 -9.47 14.76
CA PHE A 136 25.33 -8.77 14.71
C PHE A 136 25.74 -8.14 16.04
N GLU A 137 24.85 -8.07 17.04
CA GLU A 137 25.18 -7.56 18.37
C GLU A 137 24.90 -8.64 19.43
N LEU A 138 23.65 -9.07 19.60
CA LEU A 138 23.22 -9.89 20.74
C LEU A 138 23.71 -11.34 20.69
N ARG A 139 23.69 -12.00 19.53
CA ARG A 139 24.17 -13.40 19.42
C ARG A 139 25.67 -13.54 19.60
N THR A 140 26.42 -12.43 19.66
CA THR A 140 27.84 -12.43 20.06
C THR A 140 28.04 -12.28 21.57
N ASP A 141 26.98 -11.92 22.30
CA ASP A 141 26.97 -11.75 23.76
C ASP A 141 26.73 -13.09 24.46
N SER A 142 27.60 -13.47 25.39
CA SER A 142 27.47 -14.72 26.15
C SER A 142 26.23 -14.74 27.05
N ASP A 143 25.87 -13.60 27.63
CA ASP A 143 24.78 -13.50 28.59
C ASP A 143 23.42 -13.64 27.88
N PHE A 144 23.30 -13.05 26.69
CA PHE A 144 22.14 -13.23 25.82
C PHE A 144 21.99 -14.70 25.39
N ASN A 145 23.07 -15.32 24.92
CA ASN A 145 23.04 -16.72 24.50
C ASN A 145 22.72 -17.70 25.63
N ASP A 146 23.13 -17.40 26.87
CA ASP A 146 22.82 -18.23 28.02
C ASP A 146 21.38 -18.02 28.53
N LEU A 147 20.82 -16.82 28.39
CA LEU A 147 19.40 -16.55 28.63
C LEU A 147 18.53 -17.26 27.59
N ASP A 148 18.88 -17.16 26.30
CA ASP A 148 18.16 -17.78 25.19
C ASP A 148 18.06 -19.30 25.37
N LYS A 149 19.18 -19.96 25.71
CA LYS A 149 19.19 -21.39 26.08
C LYS A 149 18.31 -21.72 27.27
N GLN A 150 18.20 -20.84 28.28
CA GLN A 150 17.33 -21.09 29.43
C GLN A 150 15.86 -21.03 29.02
N ILE A 151 15.50 -20.10 28.14
CA ILE A 151 14.14 -19.96 27.61
C ILE A 151 13.77 -21.15 26.71
N SER A 152 14.68 -21.61 25.84
CA SER A 152 14.44 -22.78 24.97
C SER A 152 14.26 -24.11 25.72
N ASN A 153 14.64 -24.17 27.00
CA ASN A 153 14.50 -25.36 27.86
C ASN A 153 13.23 -25.38 28.73
N PHE A 154 12.38 -24.35 28.62
CA PHE A 154 11.05 -24.31 29.23
C PHE A 154 9.96 -24.69 28.23
#